data_AF-A0A1P8QYB9-F1
#
_entry.id   AF-A0A1P8QYB9-F1
#
_cell.length_a   1.000
_cell.length_b   1.000
_cell.length_c   1.000
_cell.angle_alpha   90.00
_cell.angle_beta   90.00
_cell.angle_gamma   90.00
#
_symmetry.space_group_name_H-M   'P 1'
#
loop_
_entity.id
_entity.type
_entity.pdbx_description
1 polymer ?
#
loop_
_entity_poly.entity_id
_entity_poly.type
_entity_poly.pdbx_seq_one_letter_code
_entity_poly.pdbx_strand_id
1 'polypeptide(L)'
;MLENSTILVTGGTGSFGNTFVPMTLAKYNPKKIIILSRDEMKQWEMAKGYQGDDRIRFFVGDVRDRDRLYRALDGVDYVVHAAATKIVPTAEYNPFECIKTNVMGAMNLIDACIDKRVKGVVALSTDKASSPINLYGASKLASDKLFVAGNAYVGEHATRFSVVRYGNVMGSRGSVIPFFQSIRESGVLPITDPRMTRFMISLEQGVELVWHAFEDMEGGEIYVKKIPSMKVTDIARVLAPEARQETVGIRPGEKLHEQMIGIEDASFTFEYDEHFKILPSINDWYRSENRIKDGRPVDEGFLYASDTNSEWMSDAELEAWITTNADKIGKV
;
A
#
# COMPACT_ATOMS: atom_id res chain seq x y z
N MET A 1 12.18 -5.73 15.82
CA MET A 1 11.08 -5.01 16.51
C MET A 1 9.84 -5.90 16.72
N LEU A 2 9.39 -6.66 15.71
CA LEU A 2 8.11 -7.38 15.77
C LEU A 2 8.14 -8.73 16.51
N GLU A 3 9.29 -9.15 17.04
CA GLU A 3 9.43 -10.37 17.84
C GLU A 3 8.56 -10.33 19.09
N ASN A 4 7.88 -11.44 19.40
CA ASN A 4 6.98 -11.58 20.56
C ASN A 4 5.89 -10.49 20.67
N SER A 5 5.57 -9.80 19.56
CA SER A 5 4.53 -8.77 19.51
C SER A 5 3.18 -9.34 19.08
N THR A 6 2.10 -8.60 19.39
CA THR A 6 0.76 -8.84 18.86
C THR A 6 0.47 -7.83 17.75
N ILE A 7 0.26 -8.30 16.53
CA ILE A 7 0.07 -7.47 15.35
C ILE A 7 -1.36 -7.62 14.84
N LEU A 8 -2.05 -6.52 14.52
CA LEU A 8 -3.34 -6.56 13.84
C LEU A 8 -3.22 -6.05 12.40
N VAL A 9 -3.79 -6.78 11.45
CA VAL A 9 -3.83 -6.41 10.03
C VAL A 9 -5.27 -6.18 9.61
N THR A 10 -5.66 -4.92 9.42
CA THR A 10 -6.97 -4.60 8.82
C THR A 10 -6.91 -4.86 7.32
N GLY A 11 -7.98 -5.39 6.73
CA GLY A 11 -7.96 -5.84 5.34
C GLY A 11 -7.03 -7.05 5.12
N GLY A 12 -6.70 -7.78 6.20
CA GLY A 12 -5.65 -8.81 6.19
C GLY A 12 -5.96 -10.05 5.36
N THR A 13 -7.16 -10.18 4.79
CA THR A 13 -7.48 -11.25 3.82
C THR A 13 -7.17 -10.89 2.37
N GLY A 14 -6.72 -9.66 2.08
CA GLY A 14 -6.28 -9.26 0.74
C GLY A 14 -4.88 -9.77 0.39
N SER A 15 -4.43 -9.47 -0.84
CA SER A 15 -3.10 -9.81 -1.36
C SER A 15 -1.96 -9.48 -0.40
N PHE A 16 -1.95 -8.26 0.13
CA PHE A 16 -0.94 -7.81 1.08
C PHE A 16 -0.91 -8.68 2.34
N GLY A 17 -2.06 -8.96 2.94
CA GLY A 17 -2.13 -9.76 4.17
C GLY A 17 -1.66 -11.21 3.98
N ASN A 18 -2.01 -11.84 2.85
CA ASN A 18 -1.55 -13.19 2.53
C ASN A 18 -0.04 -13.29 2.30
N THR A 19 0.63 -12.20 1.92
CA THR A 19 2.10 -12.16 1.83
C THR A 19 2.72 -11.73 3.16
N PHE A 20 2.14 -10.74 3.84
CA PHE A 20 2.63 -10.21 5.11
C PHE A 20 2.68 -11.28 6.21
N VAL A 21 1.62 -12.09 6.35
CA VAL A 21 1.51 -13.07 7.44
C VAL A 21 2.62 -14.12 7.39
N PRO A 22 2.80 -14.92 6.31
CA PRO A 22 3.83 -15.96 6.28
C PRO A 22 5.25 -15.37 6.36
N MET A 23 5.51 -14.24 5.69
CA MET A 23 6.80 -13.56 5.77
C MET A 23 7.11 -13.09 7.20
N THR A 24 6.13 -12.52 7.90
CA THR A 24 6.31 -12.00 9.26
C THR A 24 6.46 -13.13 10.27
N LEU A 25 5.71 -14.22 10.11
CA LEU A 25 5.90 -15.43 10.92
C LEU A 25 7.31 -16.00 10.77
N ALA A 26 7.81 -16.09 9.53
CA ALA A 26 9.13 -16.63 9.24
C ALA A 26 10.27 -15.74 9.76
N LYS A 27 10.17 -14.41 9.57
CA LYS A 27 11.23 -13.47 9.93
C LYS A 27 11.27 -13.13 11.42
N TYR A 28 10.11 -12.87 12.03
CA TYR A 28 10.05 -12.28 13.38
C TYR A 28 9.38 -13.18 14.42
N ASN A 29 8.70 -14.27 14.03
CA ASN A 29 8.00 -15.15 14.96
C ASN A 29 7.18 -14.38 16.05
N PRO A 30 6.23 -13.51 15.66
CA PRO A 30 5.46 -12.72 16.61
C PRO A 30 4.61 -13.62 17.53
N LYS A 31 4.22 -13.07 18.68
CA LYS A 31 3.33 -13.75 19.62
C LYS A 31 1.98 -14.06 18.98
N LYS A 32 1.47 -13.12 18.18
CA LYS A 32 0.15 -13.23 17.55
C LYS A 32 0.01 -12.30 16.35
N ILE A 33 -0.67 -12.77 15.31
CA ILE A 33 -1.15 -11.95 14.20
C ILE A 33 -2.68 -12.09 14.10
N ILE A 34 -3.38 -10.96 14.17
CA ILE A 34 -4.84 -10.84 14.13
C ILE A 34 -5.25 -10.32 12.76
N ILE A 35 -6.01 -11.11 12.02
CA ILE A 35 -6.55 -10.77 10.71
C ILE A 35 -7.95 -10.19 10.90
N LEU A 36 -8.12 -8.89 10.57
CA LEU A 36 -9.41 -8.22 10.64
C LEU A 36 -9.94 -7.90 9.23
N SER A 37 -11.06 -8.51 8.87
CA SER A 37 -11.75 -8.24 7.60
C SER A 37 -13.23 -8.65 7.69
N ARG A 38 -14.02 -8.33 6.65
CA ARG A 38 -15.47 -8.61 6.62
C ARG A 38 -15.84 -9.91 5.91
N ASP A 39 -14.95 -10.37 5.03
CA ASP A 39 -15.21 -11.46 4.10
C ASP A 39 -14.90 -12.80 4.78
N GLU A 40 -15.94 -13.40 5.37
CA GLU A 40 -15.83 -14.66 6.13
C GLU A 40 -15.31 -15.82 5.26
N MET A 41 -15.65 -15.85 3.97
CA MET A 41 -15.17 -16.88 3.06
C MET A 41 -13.67 -16.74 2.81
N LYS A 42 -13.16 -15.52 2.62
CA LYS A 42 -11.70 -15.34 2.52
C LYS A 42 -10.98 -15.63 3.83
N GLN A 43 -11.57 -15.33 4.99
CA GLN A 43 -10.99 -15.73 6.28
C GLN A 43 -10.94 -17.25 6.41
N TRP A 44 -12.03 -17.93 6.05
CA TRP A 44 -12.09 -19.39 6.07
C TRP A 44 -11.06 -20.03 5.15
N GLU A 45 -10.92 -19.54 3.92
CA GLU A 45 -9.89 -20.02 2.98
C GLU A 45 -8.48 -19.78 3.51
N MET A 46 -8.18 -18.57 3.98
CA MET A 46 -6.86 -18.24 4.54
C MET A 46 -6.54 -19.08 5.77
N ALA A 47 -7.53 -19.35 6.63
CA ALA A 47 -7.36 -20.14 7.86
C ALA A 47 -6.93 -21.59 7.61
N LYS A 48 -7.27 -22.18 6.44
CA LYS A 48 -6.80 -23.53 6.07
C LYS A 48 -5.28 -23.63 6.02
N GLY A 49 -4.60 -22.55 5.65
CA GLY A 49 -3.13 -22.49 5.60
C GLY A 49 -2.45 -22.38 6.97
N TYR A 50 -3.21 -22.15 8.05
CA TYR A 50 -2.70 -21.91 9.40
C TYR A 50 -3.37 -22.83 10.45
N GLN A 51 -3.86 -23.99 10.04
CA GLN A 51 -4.47 -24.94 10.96
C GLN A 51 -3.47 -25.38 12.03
N GLY A 52 -3.86 -25.24 13.31
CA GLY A 52 -3.01 -25.58 14.45
C GLY A 52 -1.96 -24.52 14.81
N ASP A 53 -1.91 -23.38 14.12
CA ASP A 53 -1.05 -22.26 14.49
C ASP A 53 -1.82 -21.24 15.35
N ASP A 54 -1.71 -21.38 16.67
CA ASP A 54 -2.39 -20.53 17.65
C ASP A 54 -1.93 -19.05 17.63
N ARG A 55 -0.86 -18.73 16.88
CA ARG A 55 -0.42 -17.35 16.66
C ARG A 55 -1.37 -16.62 15.72
N ILE A 56 -2.14 -17.30 14.87
CA ILE A 56 -3.03 -16.66 13.90
C ILE A 56 -4.47 -16.62 14.42
N ARG A 57 -5.09 -15.43 14.42
CA ARG A 57 -6.50 -15.25 14.78
C ARG A 57 -7.25 -14.49 13.71
N PHE A 58 -8.50 -14.88 13.49
CA PHE A 58 -9.38 -14.25 12.52
C PHE A 58 -10.54 -13.55 13.22
N PHE A 59 -10.70 -12.25 12.96
CA PHE A 59 -11.78 -11.42 13.46
C PHE A 59 -12.61 -10.88 12.30
N VAL A 60 -13.88 -11.27 12.24
CA VAL A 60 -14.85 -10.60 11.37
C VAL A 60 -15.10 -9.18 11.90
N GLY A 61 -14.90 -8.15 11.09
CA GLY A 61 -15.08 -6.76 11.50
C GLY A 61 -14.90 -5.76 10.37
N ASP A 62 -15.44 -4.55 10.56
CA ASP A 62 -15.36 -3.43 9.62
C ASP A 62 -14.62 -2.25 10.27
N VAL A 63 -13.72 -1.59 9.54
CA VAL A 63 -13.04 -0.36 10.00
C VAL A 63 -14.01 0.80 10.21
N ARG A 64 -15.20 0.72 9.60
CA ARG A 64 -16.30 1.67 9.78
C ARG A 64 -17.00 1.52 11.13
N ASP A 65 -16.83 0.38 11.80
CA ASP A 65 -17.38 0.11 13.13
C ASP A 65 -16.31 0.35 14.19
N ARG A 66 -16.42 1.51 14.85
CA ARG A 66 -15.50 1.92 15.91
C ARG A 66 -15.49 0.94 17.07
N ASP A 67 -16.65 0.52 17.58
CA ASP A 67 -16.73 -0.35 18.75
C ASP A 67 -16.09 -1.72 18.46
N ARG A 68 -16.24 -2.21 17.22
CA ARG A 68 -15.56 -3.43 16.78
C ARG A 68 -14.05 -3.28 16.78
N LEU A 69 -13.51 -2.14 16.33
CA LEU A 69 -12.07 -1.86 16.36
C LEU A 69 -11.53 -1.80 17.80
N TYR A 70 -12.23 -1.13 18.72
CA TYR A 70 -11.82 -1.09 20.14
C TYR A 70 -11.73 -2.50 20.74
N ARG A 71 -12.64 -3.41 20.39
CA ARG A 71 -12.57 -4.81 20.85
C ARG A 71 -11.43 -5.57 20.19
N ALA A 72 -11.16 -5.33 18.92
CA ALA A 72 -10.13 -6.04 18.16
C ALA A 72 -8.69 -5.62 18.54
N LEU A 73 -8.51 -4.38 19.00
CA LEU A 73 -7.21 -3.80 19.36
C LEU A 73 -6.74 -4.11 20.79
N ASP A 74 -7.50 -4.89 21.55
CA ASP A 74 -7.14 -5.21 22.93
C ASP A 74 -5.86 -6.06 23.01
N GLY A 75 -4.82 -5.51 23.64
CA GLY A 75 -3.51 -6.14 23.73
C GLY A 75 -2.71 -6.17 22.42
N VAL A 76 -3.08 -5.36 21.42
CA VAL A 76 -2.34 -5.21 20.16
C VAL A 76 -1.18 -4.22 20.33
N ASP A 77 0.02 -4.63 19.93
CA ASP A 77 1.22 -3.80 19.95
C ASP A 77 1.34 -2.96 18.67
N TYR A 78 1.09 -3.55 17.50
CA TYR A 78 1.31 -2.92 16.20
C TYR A 78 0.13 -3.14 15.25
N VAL A 79 -0.14 -2.18 14.39
CA VAL A 79 -1.21 -2.27 13.38
C VAL A 79 -0.65 -2.03 11.98
N VAL A 80 -1.00 -2.91 11.05
CA VAL A 80 -0.88 -2.66 9.62
C VAL A 80 -2.25 -2.36 9.04
N HIS A 81 -2.44 -1.15 8.51
CA HIS A 81 -3.71 -0.73 7.95
C HIS A 81 -3.74 -0.92 6.42
N ALA A 82 -4.30 -2.04 5.97
CA ALA A 82 -4.45 -2.39 4.55
C ALA A 82 -5.92 -2.40 4.06
N ALA A 83 -6.90 -2.12 4.93
CA ALA A 83 -8.30 -2.04 4.54
C ALA A 83 -8.60 -0.79 3.70
N ALA A 84 -9.02 -0.97 2.45
CA ALA A 84 -9.40 0.12 1.57
C ALA A 84 -10.38 -0.32 0.46
N THR A 85 -11.16 0.64 -0.04
CA THR A 85 -11.79 0.56 -1.35
C THR A 85 -10.80 1.07 -2.39
N LYS A 86 -10.20 0.19 -3.21
CA LYS A 86 -9.04 0.50 -4.05
C LYS A 86 -9.25 0.56 -5.57
N ILE A 87 -10.44 0.20 -6.06
CA ILE A 87 -10.72 0.13 -7.50
C ILE A 87 -11.24 1.48 -7.96
N VAL A 88 -10.49 2.18 -8.84
CA VAL A 88 -10.79 3.55 -9.26
C VAL A 88 -12.21 3.70 -9.83
N PRO A 89 -12.66 2.91 -10.84
CA PRO A 89 -14.03 3.03 -11.34
C PRO A 89 -15.10 2.79 -10.28
N THR A 90 -14.88 1.85 -9.35
CA THR A 90 -15.81 1.56 -8.26
C THR A 90 -15.88 2.71 -7.26
N ALA A 91 -14.74 3.38 -6.99
CA ALA A 91 -14.69 4.55 -6.11
C ALA A 91 -15.42 5.75 -6.72
N GLU A 92 -15.24 6.00 -8.02
CA GLU A 92 -15.97 7.04 -8.75
C GLU A 92 -17.49 6.78 -8.75
N TYR A 93 -17.89 5.52 -8.93
CA TYR A 93 -19.31 5.15 -8.95
C TYR A 93 -19.96 5.07 -7.56
N ASN A 94 -19.19 4.73 -6.51
CA ASN A 94 -19.67 4.58 -5.14
C ASN A 94 -18.92 5.51 -4.17
N PRO A 95 -19.05 6.84 -4.35
CA PRO A 95 -18.18 7.80 -3.69
C PRO A 95 -18.29 7.80 -2.16
N PHE A 96 -19.52 7.69 -1.63
CA PHE A 96 -19.75 7.62 -0.18
C PHE A 96 -19.10 6.40 0.45
N GLU A 97 -19.10 5.27 -0.24
CA GLU A 97 -18.52 4.03 0.27
C GLU A 97 -16.98 4.07 0.26
N CYS A 98 -16.39 4.79 -0.70
CA CYS A 98 -14.97 5.12 -0.72
C CYS A 98 -14.59 5.98 0.50
N ILE A 99 -15.33 7.06 0.76
CA ILE A 99 -15.08 7.97 1.89
C ILE A 99 -15.26 7.25 3.24
N LYS A 100 -16.36 6.50 3.43
CA LYS A 100 -16.60 5.76 4.68
C LYS A 100 -15.49 4.76 4.99
N THR A 101 -14.98 4.04 3.99
CA THR A 101 -13.89 3.09 4.22
C THR A 101 -12.55 3.78 4.41
N ASN A 102 -12.14 4.62 3.46
CA ASN A 102 -10.75 5.09 3.36
C ASN A 102 -10.47 6.28 4.30
N VAL A 103 -11.49 7.11 4.57
CA VAL A 103 -11.36 8.31 5.41
C VAL A 103 -11.94 8.07 6.79
N MET A 104 -13.25 7.78 6.89
CA MET A 104 -13.87 7.58 8.21
C MET A 104 -13.32 6.32 8.92
N GLY A 105 -13.05 5.25 8.17
CA GLY A 105 -12.40 4.06 8.71
C GLY A 105 -10.98 4.33 9.22
N ALA A 106 -10.24 5.22 8.57
CA ALA A 106 -8.93 5.67 9.07
C ALA A 106 -9.07 6.47 10.36
N MET A 107 -10.03 7.42 10.43
CA MET A 107 -10.32 8.18 11.65
C MET A 107 -10.66 7.25 12.83
N ASN A 108 -11.58 6.30 12.63
CA ASN A 108 -11.95 5.34 13.65
C ASN A 108 -10.75 4.52 14.16
N LEU A 109 -9.86 4.11 13.24
CA LEU A 109 -8.68 3.33 13.58
C LEU A 109 -7.65 4.16 14.35
N ILE A 110 -7.43 5.41 13.95
CA ILE A 110 -6.50 6.32 14.64
C ILE A 110 -6.96 6.52 16.10
N ASP A 111 -8.21 6.91 16.32
CA ASP A 111 -8.78 7.12 17.66
C ASP A 111 -8.65 5.85 18.51
N ALA A 112 -9.07 4.70 17.96
CA ALA A 112 -9.02 3.44 18.68
C ALA A 112 -7.60 2.99 19.00
N CYS A 113 -6.62 3.24 18.13
CA CYS A 113 -5.21 2.91 18.36
C CYS A 113 -4.61 3.76 19.48
N ILE A 114 -4.91 5.06 19.53
CA ILE A 114 -4.46 5.96 20.61
C ILE A 114 -5.01 5.48 21.96
N ASP A 115 -6.33 5.28 22.03
CA ASP A 115 -7.01 4.87 23.27
C ASP A 115 -6.57 3.49 23.77
N LYS A 116 -6.23 2.59 22.83
CA LYS A 116 -5.71 1.25 23.13
C LYS A 116 -4.19 1.18 23.29
N ARG A 117 -3.51 2.33 23.21
CA ARG A 117 -2.06 2.45 23.41
C ARG A 117 -1.25 1.54 22.49
N VAL A 118 -1.71 1.39 21.26
CA VAL A 118 -0.94 0.72 20.19
C VAL A 118 0.37 1.47 20.03
N LYS A 119 1.50 0.76 19.90
CA LYS A 119 2.83 1.38 19.84
C LYS A 119 3.09 2.03 18.49
N GLY A 120 2.75 1.34 17.41
CA GLY A 120 3.00 1.82 16.05
C GLY A 120 1.94 1.36 15.06
N VAL A 121 1.60 2.24 14.14
CA VAL A 121 0.67 1.99 13.05
C VAL A 121 1.32 2.37 11.74
N VAL A 122 1.35 1.43 10.79
CA VAL A 122 1.78 1.68 9.42
C VAL A 122 0.57 1.53 8.49
N ALA A 123 0.17 2.63 7.86
CA ALA A 123 -0.94 2.65 6.91
C ALA A 123 -0.44 2.52 5.47
N LEU A 124 -1.12 1.70 4.67
CA LEU A 124 -0.81 1.55 3.25
C LEU A 124 -1.51 2.65 2.43
N SER A 125 -0.73 3.30 1.59
CA SER A 125 -1.16 4.29 0.61
C SER A 125 -0.77 3.85 -0.82
N THR A 126 -0.91 4.76 -1.77
CA THR A 126 -0.80 4.50 -3.21
C THR A 126 -0.20 5.72 -3.90
N ASP A 127 0.52 5.50 -5.00
CA ASP A 127 0.91 6.56 -5.95
C ASP A 127 -0.23 7.53 -6.30
N LYS A 128 -1.47 7.03 -6.45
CA LYS A 128 -2.65 7.85 -6.79
C LYS A 128 -3.00 8.91 -5.76
N ALA A 129 -2.46 8.81 -4.54
CA ALA A 129 -2.61 9.84 -3.49
C ALA A 129 -1.74 11.08 -3.77
N SER A 130 -0.68 10.96 -4.57
CA SER A 130 0.12 12.11 -5.01
C SER A 130 -0.59 12.83 -6.16
N SER A 131 -0.87 14.13 -6.01
CA SER A 131 -1.60 14.96 -7.00
C SER A 131 -2.82 14.23 -7.61
N PRO A 132 -3.80 13.83 -6.78
CA PRO A 132 -4.88 12.92 -7.19
C PRO A 132 -5.83 13.57 -8.21
N ILE A 133 -6.28 12.78 -9.19
CA ILE A 133 -7.31 13.18 -10.18
C ILE A 133 -8.60 12.36 -10.06
N ASN A 134 -8.63 11.40 -9.15
CA ASN A 134 -9.76 10.49 -8.91
C ASN A 134 -10.04 10.41 -7.39
N LEU A 135 -11.26 10.01 -7.05
CA LEU A 135 -11.74 9.96 -5.67
C LEU A 135 -11.00 8.92 -4.82
N TYR A 136 -10.58 7.79 -5.40
CA TYR A 136 -9.74 6.84 -4.69
C TYR A 136 -8.44 7.50 -4.20
N GLY A 137 -7.72 8.15 -5.11
CA GLY A 137 -6.51 8.92 -4.82
C GLY A 137 -6.76 10.03 -3.80
N ALA A 138 -7.82 10.84 -3.99
CA ALA A 138 -8.18 11.91 -3.07
C ALA A 138 -8.50 11.38 -1.66
N SER A 139 -9.23 10.27 -1.55
CA SER A 139 -9.54 9.63 -0.26
C SER A 139 -8.28 9.08 0.42
N LYS A 140 -7.31 8.59 -0.35
CA LYS A 140 -6.02 8.12 0.18
C LYS A 140 -5.11 9.27 0.58
N LEU A 141 -5.09 10.38 -0.16
CA LEU A 141 -4.41 11.60 0.28
C LEU A 141 -4.99 12.11 1.60
N ALA A 142 -6.31 12.15 1.74
CA ALA A 142 -6.97 12.50 3.00
C ALA A 142 -6.60 11.52 4.13
N SER A 143 -6.63 10.22 3.85
CA SER A 143 -6.19 9.17 4.78
C SER A 143 -4.73 9.38 5.23
N ASP A 144 -3.81 9.64 4.30
CA ASP A 144 -2.40 9.91 4.59
C ASP A 144 -2.26 11.11 5.53
N LYS A 145 -2.93 12.22 5.21
CA LYS A 145 -2.91 13.43 6.05
C LYS A 145 -3.49 13.16 7.44
N LEU A 146 -4.53 12.33 7.56
CA LEU A 146 -5.10 11.94 8.86
C LEU A 146 -4.12 11.13 9.71
N PHE A 147 -3.47 10.10 9.14
CA PHE A 147 -2.47 9.31 9.86
C PHE A 147 -1.28 10.17 10.28
N VAL A 148 -0.77 11.03 9.38
CA VAL A 148 0.33 11.95 9.69
C VAL A 148 -0.07 12.92 10.80
N ALA A 149 -1.22 13.59 10.69
CA ALA A 149 -1.71 14.54 11.68
C ALA A 149 -2.11 13.86 13.00
N GLY A 150 -2.43 12.56 12.97
CA GLY A 150 -2.65 11.71 14.15
C GLY A 150 -1.60 11.96 15.23
N ASN A 151 -0.33 11.99 14.83
CA ASN A 151 0.81 12.21 15.71
C ASN A 151 0.78 13.55 16.48
N ALA A 152 0.03 14.55 16.02
CA ALA A 152 -0.04 15.86 16.69
C ALA A 152 -0.98 15.84 17.91
N TYR A 153 -1.95 14.93 17.96
CA TYR A 153 -2.92 14.84 19.08
C TYR A 153 -2.84 13.53 19.86
N VAL A 154 -1.80 12.71 19.63
CA VAL A 154 -1.45 11.55 20.47
C VAL A 154 -1.24 11.97 21.94
N GLY A 155 -0.82 13.21 22.19
CA GLY A 155 -0.64 13.74 23.54
C GLY A 155 0.47 12.99 24.30
N GLU A 156 0.18 12.52 25.50
CA GLU A 156 1.12 11.76 26.34
C GLU A 156 1.23 10.27 25.94
N HIS A 157 0.42 9.80 24.99
CA HIS A 157 0.49 8.43 24.51
C HIS A 157 1.74 8.21 23.64
N ALA A 158 2.14 6.95 23.48
CA ALA A 158 3.33 6.59 22.70
C ALA A 158 3.00 6.14 21.26
N THR A 159 1.74 6.22 20.84
CA THR A 159 1.30 5.72 19.54
C THR A 159 1.92 6.53 18.41
N ARG A 160 2.66 5.87 17.53
CA ARG A 160 3.24 6.48 16.33
C ARG A 160 2.44 6.07 15.10
N PHE A 161 2.24 7.00 14.18
CA PHE A 161 1.57 6.75 12.90
C PHE A 161 2.49 7.15 11.75
N SER A 162 2.73 6.23 10.82
CA SER A 162 3.43 6.51 9.58
C SER A 162 2.72 5.83 8.40
N VAL A 163 3.05 6.27 7.21
CA VAL A 163 2.42 5.81 5.97
C VAL A 163 3.47 5.20 5.07
N VAL A 164 3.13 4.12 4.37
CA VAL A 164 3.92 3.63 3.25
C VAL A 164 3.19 3.89 1.96
N ARG A 165 3.88 4.40 0.95
CA ARG A 165 3.33 4.71 -0.38
C ARG A 165 4.15 4.00 -1.45
N TYR A 166 3.46 3.29 -2.33
CA TYR A 166 4.06 2.62 -3.47
C TYR A 166 3.06 2.53 -4.64
N GLY A 167 3.57 2.09 -5.79
CA GLY A 167 2.81 1.95 -7.03
C GLY A 167 1.96 0.69 -7.12
N ASN A 168 1.75 0.23 -8.35
CA ASN A 168 0.94 -0.95 -8.61
C ASN A 168 1.67 -2.22 -8.16
N VAL A 169 0.96 -3.03 -7.35
CA VAL A 169 1.45 -4.34 -6.95
C VAL A 169 1.25 -5.34 -8.09
N MET A 170 2.36 -5.93 -8.54
CA MET A 170 2.39 -6.91 -9.62
C MET A 170 1.55 -8.15 -9.29
N GLY A 171 0.75 -8.60 -10.26
CA GLY A 171 -0.12 -9.78 -10.15
C GLY A 171 -1.26 -9.69 -9.14
N SER A 172 -1.47 -8.56 -8.48
CA SER A 172 -2.57 -8.40 -7.53
C SER A 172 -3.93 -8.55 -8.23
N ARG A 173 -4.93 -9.13 -7.55
CA ARG A 173 -6.27 -9.34 -8.13
C ARG A 173 -6.87 -8.04 -8.69
N GLY A 174 -7.36 -8.10 -9.92
CA GLY A 174 -7.96 -6.96 -10.64
C GLY A 174 -6.97 -5.98 -11.28
N SER A 175 -5.67 -6.27 -11.24
CA SER A 175 -4.64 -5.48 -11.94
C SER A 175 -4.47 -5.89 -13.40
N VAL A 176 -3.65 -5.14 -14.14
CA VAL A 176 -3.46 -5.31 -15.59
C VAL A 176 -2.82 -6.65 -15.97
N ILE A 177 -1.87 -7.17 -15.17
CA ILE A 177 -1.18 -8.43 -15.47
C ILE A 177 -2.16 -9.62 -15.46
N PRO A 178 -2.93 -9.88 -14.38
CA PRO A 178 -3.96 -10.93 -14.41
C PRO A 178 -5.03 -10.70 -15.48
N PHE A 179 -5.40 -9.44 -15.74
CA PHE A 179 -6.40 -9.12 -16.76
C PHE A 179 -5.92 -9.52 -18.15
N PHE A 180 -4.74 -9.07 -18.58
CA PHE A 180 -4.17 -9.47 -19.87
C PHE A 180 -3.95 -10.97 -19.97
N GLN A 181 -3.49 -11.64 -18.91
CA GLN A 181 -3.41 -13.11 -18.89
C GLN A 181 -4.76 -13.78 -19.13
N SER A 182 -5.85 -13.25 -18.56
CA SER A 182 -7.18 -13.83 -18.69
C SER A 182 -7.79 -13.70 -20.09
N ILE A 183 -7.32 -12.74 -20.90
CA ILE A 183 -7.86 -12.47 -22.24
C ILE A 183 -6.84 -12.69 -23.36
N ARG A 184 -5.62 -13.16 -23.05
CA ARG A 184 -4.53 -13.31 -24.04
C ARG A 184 -4.91 -14.20 -25.23
N GLU A 185 -5.75 -15.21 -25.00
CA GLU A 185 -6.20 -16.16 -26.03
C GLU A 185 -7.18 -15.53 -27.03
N SER A 186 -7.74 -14.36 -26.72
CA SER A 186 -8.57 -13.61 -27.69
C SER A 186 -7.76 -13.04 -28.87
N GLY A 187 -6.43 -13.01 -28.76
CA GLY A 187 -5.53 -12.43 -29.76
C GLY A 187 -5.52 -10.90 -29.81
N VAL A 188 -6.30 -10.21 -28.96
CA VAL A 188 -6.33 -8.75 -28.88
C VAL A 188 -6.24 -8.29 -27.42
N LEU A 189 -5.29 -7.41 -27.11
CA LEU A 189 -5.15 -6.79 -25.79
C LEU A 189 -5.55 -5.31 -25.84
N PRO A 190 -6.51 -4.86 -25.02
CA PRO A 190 -6.91 -3.47 -24.96
C PRO A 190 -5.88 -2.63 -24.19
N ILE A 191 -5.33 -1.61 -24.85
CA ILE A 191 -4.42 -0.62 -24.28
C ILE A 191 -5.21 0.67 -24.08
N THR A 192 -5.22 1.21 -22.86
CA THR A 192 -5.94 2.46 -22.57
C THR A 192 -5.28 3.65 -23.26
N ASP A 193 -3.98 3.84 -23.06
CA ASP A 193 -3.15 4.78 -23.84
C ASP A 193 -1.71 4.24 -23.93
N PRO A 194 -1.11 4.19 -25.14
CA PRO A 194 0.20 3.58 -25.35
C PRO A 194 1.36 4.32 -24.66
N ARG A 195 1.14 5.56 -24.21
CA ARG A 195 2.15 6.32 -23.46
C ARG A 195 2.16 5.97 -21.98
N MET A 196 1.14 5.28 -21.45
CA MET A 196 1.02 5.07 -20.01
C MET A 196 2.21 4.31 -19.42
N THR A 197 2.73 4.82 -18.31
CA THR A 197 3.75 4.15 -17.49
C THR A 197 3.23 3.91 -16.08
N ARG A 198 3.67 2.82 -15.44
CA ARG A 198 3.26 2.47 -14.08
C ARG A 198 4.49 1.99 -13.31
N PHE A 199 4.59 2.40 -12.05
CA PHE A 199 5.54 1.82 -11.11
C PHE A 199 5.13 0.39 -10.76
N MET A 200 6.11 -0.51 -10.67
CA MET A 200 5.92 -1.94 -10.41
C MET A 200 6.62 -2.36 -9.12
N ILE A 201 5.87 -2.93 -8.19
CA ILE A 201 6.39 -3.46 -6.93
C ILE A 201 5.86 -4.88 -6.69
N SER A 202 6.67 -5.74 -6.09
CA SER A 202 6.20 -7.04 -5.59
C SER A 202 5.46 -6.89 -4.25
N LEU A 203 4.68 -7.90 -3.86
CA LEU A 203 4.06 -7.89 -2.53
C LEU A 203 5.11 -7.96 -1.42
N GLU A 204 6.17 -8.73 -1.66
CA GLU A 204 7.30 -8.93 -0.76
C GLU A 204 8.01 -7.60 -0.48
N GLN A 205 8.33 -6.80 -1.51
CA GLN A 205 8.90 -5.46 -1.36
C GLN A 205 7.97 -4.52 -0.59
N GLY A 206 6.65 -4.62 -0.81
CA GLY A 206 5.66 -3.87 -0.04
C GLY A 206 5.66 -4.24 1.45
N VAL A 207 5.82 -5.53 1.78
CA VAL A 207 5.94 -6.02 3.15
C VAL A 207 7.24 -5.56 3.80
N GLU A 208 8.36 -5.64 3.09
CA GLU A 208 9.66 -5.18 3.55
C GLU A 208 9.66 -3.69 3.86
N LEU A 209 9.01 -2.87 3.03
CA LEU A 209 8.84 -1.44 3.30
C LEU A 209 8.03 -1.18 4.58
N VAL A 210 7.00 -1.98 4.87
CA VAL A 210 6.24 -1.88 6.12
C VAL A 210 7.10 -2.24 7.33
N TRP A 211 7.92 -3.30 7.23
CA TRP A 211 8.87 -3.64 8.30
C TRP A 211 9.89 -2.55 8.53
N HIS A 212 10.46 -2.00 7.45
CA HIS A 212 11.39 -0.87 7.51
C HIS A 212 10.73 0.34 8.20
N ALA A 213 9.50 0.68 7.82
CA ALA A 213 8.77 1.78 8.45
C ALA A 213 8.58 1.54 9.95
N PHE A 214 8.24 0.32 10.40
CA PHE A 214 8.17 0.03 11.83
C PHE A 214 9.52 0.19 12.53
N GLU A 215 10.61 -0.30 11.94
CA GLU A 215 11.94 -0.22 12.51
C GLU A 215 12.48 1.22 12.58
N ASP A 216 12.04 2.08 11.65
CA ASP A 216 12.56 3.43 11.48
C ASP A 216 11.69 4.55 12.09
N MET A 217 10.38 4.38 12.18
CA MET A 217 9.44 5.49 12.44
C MET A 217 9.65 6.21 13.78
N GLU A 218 9.63 7.54 13.74
CA GLU A 218 9.41 8.42 14.89
C GLU A 218 7.99 9.01 14.92
N GLY A 219 7.25 8.90 13.80
CA GLY A 219 5.86 9.33 13.66
C GLY A 219 5.73 10.51 12.71
N GLY A 220 4.83 10.37 11.74
CA GLY A 220 4.45 11.38 10.75
C GLY A 220 5.08 11.18 9.37
N GLU A 221 6.00 10.24 9.21
CA GLU A 221 6.70 10.01 7.95
C GLU A 221 5.79 9.32 6.91
N ILE A 222 5.95 9.71 5.64
CA ILE A 222 5.48 8.93 4.50
C ILE A 222 6.69 8.32 3.80
N TYR A 223 6.82 7.00 3.90
CA TYR A 223 7.88 6.22 3.25
C TYR A 223 7.48 5.90 1.81
N VAL A 224 8.27 6.32 0.84
CA VAL A 224 8.05 6.07 -0.59
C VAL A 224 9.15 5.14 -1.11
N LYS A 225 8.80 3.93 -1.57
CA LYS A 225 9.80 2.98 -2.08
C LYS A 225 10.36 3.44 -3.43
N LYS A 226 11.67 3.30 -3.62
CA LYS A 226 12.29 3.36 -4.95
C LYS A 226 12.02 2.04 -5.68
N ILE A 227 11.33 2.13 -6.80
CA ILE A 227 10.91 0.99 -7.61
C ILE A 227 10.98 1.32 -9.10
N PRO A 228 11.16 0.30 -9.95
CA PRO A 228 11.16 0.48 -11.38
C PRO A 228 9.76 0.81 -11.92
N SER A 229 9.73 1.39 -13.11
CA SER A 229 8.52 1.64 -13.89
C SER A 229 8.52 0.85 -15.19
N MET A 230 7.36 0.71 -15.83
CA MET A 230 7.23 0.05 -17.13
C MET A 230 6.07 0.64 -17.93
N LYS A 231 6.16 0.63 -19.28
CA LYS A 231 5.01 0.99 -20.12
C LYS A 231 3.97 -0.11 -20.14
N VAL A 232 2.70 0.26 -20.20
CA VAL A 232 1.60 -0.71 -20.30
C VAL A 232 1.70 -1.56 -21.58
N THR A 233 2.21 -0.99 -22.67
CA THR A 233 2.46 -1.70 -23.94
C THR A 233 3.54 -2.77 -23.82
N ASP A 234 4.53 -2.56 -22.96
CA ASP A 234 5.62 -3.52 -22.74
C ASP A 234 5.09 -4.70 -21.90
N ILE A 235 4.27 -4.43 -20.88
CA ILE A 235 3.56 -5.47 -20.12
C ILE A 235 2.73 -6.36 -21.07
N ALA A 236 1.98 -5.73 -21.99
CA ALA A 236 1.18 -6.45 -22.98
C ALA A 236 2.05 -7.32 -23.90
N ARG A 237 3.17 -6.77 -24.40
CA ARG A 237 4.13 -7.48 -25.26
C ARG A 237 4.72 -8.71 -24.56
N VAL A 238 5.13 -8.57 -23.30
CA VAL A 238 5.70 -9.68 -22.50
C VAL A 238 4.66 -10.77 -22.24
N LEU A 239 3.41 -10.39 -21.93
CA LEU A 239 2.36 -11.37 -21.58
C LEU A 239 1.77 -12.11 -22.78
N ALA A 240 1.70 -11.45 -23.95
CA ALA A 240 1.11 -11.99 -25.15
C ALA A 240 1.80 -11.40 -26.40
N PRO A 241 3.00 -11.88 -26.76
CA PRO A 241 3.82 -11.30 -27.84
C PRO A 241 3.13 -11.31 -29.21
N GLU A 242 2.27 -12.30 -29.45
CA GLU A 242 1.51 -12.45 -30.70
C GLU A 242 0.18 -11.68 -30.73
N ALA A 243 -0.24 -11.08 -29.61
CA ALA A 243 -1.53 -10.40 -29.53
C ALA A 243 -1.46 -8.98 -30.12
N ARG A 244 -2.48 -8.62 -30.90
CA ARG A 244 -2.64 -7.26 -31.40
C ARG A 244 -3.02 -6.33 -30.24
N GLN A 245 -2.29 -5.23 -30.09
CA GLN A 245 -2.64 -4.19 -29.11
C GLN A 245 -3.64 -3.21 -29.74
N GLU A 246 -4.78 -2.97 -29.08
CA GLU A 246 -5.83 -2.06 -29.56
C GLU A 246 -6.05 -0.91 -28.57
N THR A 247 -5.94 0.33 -29.04
CA THR A 247 -6.14 1.51 -28.19
C THR A 247 -7.63 1.74 -27.93
N VAL A 248 -8.06 1.59 -26.68
CA VAL A 248 -9.47 1.73 -26.26
C VAL A 248 -9.78 3.06 -25.56
N GLY A 249 -8.75 3.89 -25.32
CA GLY A 249 -8.89 5.19 -24.66
C GLY A 249 -8.71 5.12 -23.14
N ILE A 250 -8.42 6.29 -22.55
CA ILE A 250 -8.19 6.46 -21.12
C ILE A 250 -9.52 6.31 -20.37
N ARG A 251 -9.56 5.46 -19.34
CA ARG A 251 -10.77 5.29 -18.51
C ARG A 251 -10.91 6.48 -17.55
N PRO A 252 -12.14 6.79 -17.09
CA PRO A 252 -12.36 7.87 -16.12
C PRO A 252 -11.46 7.74 -14.88
N GLY A 253 -10.78 8.84 -14.54
CA GLY A 253 -9.92 8.93 -13.35
C GLY A 253 -8.53 8.31 -13.49
N GLU A 254 -8.13 7.81 -14.65
CA GLU A 254 -6.76 7.30 -14.86
C GLU A 254 -5.76 8.38 -15.26
N LYS A 255 -4.56 8.33 -14.68
CA LYS A 255 -3.43 9.17 -15.08
C LYS A 255 -2.67 8.55 -16.24
N LEU A 256 -2.01 9.40 -17.02
CA LEU A 256 -1.06 8.93 -18.03
C LEU A 256 0.15 8.28 -17.35
N HIS A 257 0.78 9.02 -16.43
CA HIS A 257 1.92 8.58 -15.64
C HIS A 257 1.56 8.69 -14.16
N GLU A 258 2.01 7.72 -13.37
CA GLU A 258 1.83 7.76 -11.92
C GLU A 258 2.95 8.56 -11.29
N GLN A 259 2.63 9.23 -10.19
CA GLN A 259 3.56 10.06 -9.44
C GLN A 259 3.50 9.58 -7.98
N MET A 260 4.64 9.46 -7.30
CA MET A 260 4.66 9.12 -5.88
C MET A 260 5.05 10.30 -4.99
N ILE A 261 5.81 11.25 -5.53
CA ILE A 261 6.24 12.49 -4.87
C ILE A 261 6.02 13.64 -5.86
N GLY A 262 5.21 14.63 -5.46
CA GLY A 262 5.00 15.85 -6.25
C GLY A 262 5.98 16.95 -5.92
N ILE A 263 6.04 17.94 -6.81
CA ILE A 263 6.87 19.14 -6.64
C ILE A 263 6.51 19.85 -5.33
N GLU A 264 5.24 19.80 -4.92
CA GLU A 264 4.73 20.40 -3.70
C GLU A 264 5.24 19.70 -2.41
N ASP A 265 5.64 18.43 -2.52
CA ASP A 265 6.21 17.66 -1.40
C ASP A 265 7.76 17.73 -1.39
N ALA A 266 8.41 18.23 -2.45
CA ALA A 266 9.86 18.20 -2.64
C ALA A 266 10.63 18.86 -1.48
N SER A 267 10.19 20.05 -1.02
CA SER A 267 10.83 20.78 0.07
C SER A 267 10.82 20.06 1.42
N PHE A 268 10.03 18.99 1.55
CA PHE A 268 9.91 18.17 2.76
C PHE A 268 10.35 16.72 2.53
N THR A 269 10.98 16.43 1.39
CA THR A 269 11.37 15.09 0.99
C THR A 269 12.86 14.88 1.18
N PHE A 270 13.20 13.72 1.75
CA PHE A 270 14.57 13.27 1.96
C PHE A 270 14.77 11.92 1.27
N GLU A 271 15.89 11.77 0.58
CA GLU A 271 16.33 10.59 -0.12
C GLU A 271 17.27 9.71 0.73
N TYR A 272 17.06 8.41 0.62
CA TYR A 272 17.86 7.33 1.18
C TYR A 272 18.14 6.32 0.08
N ASP A 273 18.98 5.31 0.34
CA ASP A 273 19.39 4.33 -0.68
C ASP A 273 18.19 3.64 -1.34
N GLU A 274 17.25 3.15 -0.52
CA GLU A 274 16.16 2.26 -0.95
C GLU A 274 14.77 2.91 -0.97
N HIS A 275 14.65 4.15 -0.50
CA HIS A 275 13.37 4.85 -0.32
C HIS A 275 13.55 6.37 -0.19
N PHE A 276 12.45 7.09 -0.19
CA PHE A 276 12.36 8.47 0.26
C PHE A 276 11.48 8.55 1.51
N LYS A 277 11.66 9.60 2.31
CA LYS A 277 10.71 10.00 3.36
C LYS A 277 10.18 11.39 3.05
N ILE A 278 8.86 11.54 2.98
CA ILE A 278 8.21 12.84 3.02
C ILE A 278 7.89 13.14 4.49
N LEU A 279 8.46 14.21 5.02
CA LEU A 279 8.25 14.63 6.40
C LEU A 279 7.13 15.68 6.51
N PRO A 280 6.43 15.77 7.65
CA PRO A 280 5.33 16.72 7.77
C PRO A 280 5.81 18.17 7.77
N SER A 281 5.10 19.00 7.00
CA SER A 281 5.32 20.46 6.97
C SER A 281 4.79 21.17 8.22
N ILE A 282 3.97 20.51 9.03
CA ILE A 282 3.47 21.01 10.31
C ILE A 282 4.46 20.71 11.44
N ASN A 283 4.44 21.54 12.49
CA ASN A 283 5.23 21.36 13.73
C ASN A 283 6.76 21.32 13.53
N ASP A 284 7.26 21.81 12.38
CA ASP A 284 8.68 21.80 12.01
C ASP A 284 9.35 20.41 12.04
N TRP A 285 8.56 19.33 11.94
CA TRP A 285 9.08 17.96 12.03
C TRP A 285 10.01 17.58 10.88
N TYR A 286 9.88 18.25 9.74
CA TYR A 286 10.83 18.15 8.63
C TYR A 286 12.24 18.66 8.95
N ARG A 287 12.46 19.32 10.10
CA ARG A 287 13.78 19.74 10.61
C ARG A 287 14.30 18.80 11.71
N SER A 288 13.55 17.77 12.08
CA SER A 288 13.88 16.88 13.19
C SER A 288 14.98 15.89 12.79
N GLU A 289 16.15 15.98 13.41
CA GLU A 289 17.28 15.05 13.17
C GLU A 289 16.89 13.59 13.38
N ASN A 290 16.03 13.29 14.36
CA ASN A 290 15.57 11.91 14.61
C ASN A 290 14.67 11.36 13.48
N ARG A 291 13.93 12.21 12.76
CA ARG A 291 13.08 11.82 11.63
C ARG A 291 13.89 11.75 10.33
N ILE A 292 14.77 12.74 10.12
CA ILE A 292 15.64 12.83 8.94
C ILE A 292 16.72 11.76 8.98
N LYS A 293 17.32 11.51 10.15
CA LYS A 293 18.46 10.61 10.32
C LYS A 293 19.58 10.94 9.31
N ASP A 294 19.91 9.99 8.43
CA ASP A 294 20.93 10.09 7.40
C ASP A 294 20.39 10.51 6.02
N GLY A 295 19.11 10.89 5.94
CA GLY A 295 18.46 11.30 4.71
C GLY A 295 19.01 12.60 4.13
N ARG A 296 19.18 12.65 2.81
CA ARG A 296 19.62 13.84 2.08
C ARG A 296 18.41 14.57 1.49
N PRO A 297 18.28 15.89 1.65
CA PRO A 297 17.19 16.61 1.00
C PRO A 297 17.28 16.42 -0.52
N VAL A 298 16.13 16.21 -1.17
CA VAL A 298 16.05 16.17 -2.63
C VAL A 298 16.22 17.57 -3.22
N ASP A 299 16.50 17.64 -4.52
CA ASP A 299 16.64 18.91 -5.24
C ASP A 299 15.32 19.72 -5.26
N GLU A 300 15.44 21.04 -5.42
CA GLU A 300 14.28 21.90 -5.63
C GLU A 300 13.54 21.50 -6.92
N GLY A 301 12.22 21.37 -6.84
CA GLY A 301 11.42 20.91 -7.98
C GLY A 301 11.48 19.40 -8.23
N PHE A 302 12.06 18.61 -7.32
CA PHE A 302 12.10 17.16 -7.44
C PHE A 302 10.71 16.56 -7.67
N LEU A 303 10.63 15.65 -8.65
CA LEU A 303 9.42 14.95 -9.05
C LEU A 303 9.78 13.47 -9.20
N TYR A 304 9.06 12.60 -8.50
CA TYR A 304 9.20 11.16 -8.67
C TYR A 304 7.98 10.59 -9.39
N ALA A 305 8.12 10.43 -10.70
CA ALA A 305 7.07 9.97 -11.62
C ALA A 305 7.53 8.78 -12.48
N SER A 306 6.58 7.97 -12.94
CA SER A 306 6.86 6.70 -13.61
C SER A 306 7.36 6.84 -15.04
N ASP A 307 7.39 8.05 -15.61
CA ASP A 307 7.93 8.36 -16.93
C ASP A 307 9.30 9.04 -16.90
N THR A 308 9.70 9.57 -15.74
CA THR A 308 10.96 10.31 -15.58
C THR A 308 11.92 9.67 -14.59
N ASN A 309 11.53 8.59 -13.91
CA ASN A 309 12.42 7.87 -13.01
C ASN A 309 13.59 7.20 -13.76
N SER A 310 14.67 6.92 -13.04
CA SER A 310 15.88 6.29 -13.57
C SER A 310 15.79 4.77 -13.70
N GLU A 311 14.88 4.13 -12.97
CA GLU A 311 14.75 2.68 -12.90
C GLU A 311 13.60 2.19 -13.78
N TRP A 312 13.90 1.41 -14.81
CA TRP A 312 12.92 0.84 -15.73
C TRP A 312 13.00 -0.68 -15.72
N MET A 313 11.85 -1.33 -15.54
CA MET A 313 11.76 -2.78 -15.56
C MET A 313 11.90 -3.26 -17.01
N SER A 314 12.86 -4.16 -17.23
CA SER A 314 13.09 -4.82 -18.50
C SER A 314 12.08 -5.95 -18.75
N ASP A 315 11.92 -6.32 -20.02
CA ASP A 315 11.09 -7.46 -20.42
C ASP A 315 11.53 -8.75 -19.70
N ALA A 316 12.85 -8.98 -19.59
CA ALA A 316 13.43 -10.16 -18.92
C ALA A 316 13.13 -10.21 -17.41
N GLU A 317 13.13 -9.06 -16.73
CA GLU A 317 12.78 -8.98 -15.30
C GLU A 317 11.30 -9.31 -15.09
N LEU A 318 10.41 -8.79 -15.95
CA LEU A 318 8.98 -9.10 -15.88
C LEU A 318 8.73 -10.59 -16.18
N GLU A 319 9.38 -11.17 -17.20
CA GLU A 319 9.28 -12.60 -17.52
C GLU A 319 9.74 -13.50 -16.36
N ALA A 320 10.88 -13.16 -15.75
CA ALA A 320 11.41 -13.88 -14.59
C ALA A 320 10.44 -13.80 -13.40
N TRP A 321 9.87 -12.61 -13.16
CA TRP A 321 8.88 -12.41 -12.10
C TRP A 321 7.61 -13.22 -12.36
N ILE A 322 7.07 -13.21 -13.59
CA ILE A 322 5.89 -13.98 -13.98
C ILE A 322 6.14 -15.48 -13.78
N THR A 323 7.28 -15.97 -14.25
CA THR A 323 7.66 -17.40 -14.15
C THR A 323 7.71 -17.85 -12.69
N THR A 324 8.34 -17.04 -11.83
CA THR A 324 8.46 -17.33 -10.40
C THR A 324 7.12 -17.26 -9.67
N ASN A 325 6.18 -16.43 -10.13
CA ASN A 325 4.93 -16.14 -9.43
C ASN A 325 3.67 -16.68 -10.14
N ALA A 326 3.81 -17.53 -11.15
CA ALA A 326 2.70 -18.01 -11.99
C ALA A 326 1.50 -18.52 -11.17
N ASP A 327 1.78 -19.26 -10.09
CA ASP A 327 0.75 -19.81 -9.21
C ASP A 327 0.05 -18.79 -8.29
N LYS A 328 0.59 -17.57 -8.17
CA LYS A 328 0.05 -16.52 -7.28
C LYS A 328 -0.72 -15.44 -8.04
N ILE A 329 -0.45 -15.26 -9.34
CA ILE A 329 -1.04 -14.17 -10.13
C ILE A 329 -2.57 -14.25 -10.11
N GLY A 330 -3.21 -13.15 -9.72
CA GLY A 330 -4.66 -12.98 -9.70
C GLY A 330 -5.41 -13.75 -8.60
N LYS A 331 -4.73 -14.62 -7.84
CA LYS A 331 -5.37 -15.44 -6.79
C LYS A 331 -5.63 -14.68 -5.50
N VAL A 332 -4.93 -13.56 -5.26
CA VAL A 332 -5.03 -12.79 -4.01
C VAL A 332 -5.13 -11.29 -4.21
#